data_AF-A0A1B7WTZ9-F1
#
_entry.id   AF-A0A1B7WTZ9-F1
#
_cell.length_a   1.000
_cell.length_b   1.000
_cell.length_c   1.000
_cell.angle_alpha   90.00
_cell.angle_beta   90.00
_cell.angle_gamma   90.00
#
_symmetry.space_group_name_H-M   'P 1'
#
loop_
_entity.id
_entity.type
_entity.pdbx_description
1 polymer ?
#
loop_
_entity_poly.entity_id
_entity_poly.type
_entity_poly.pdbx_seq_one_letter_code
_entity_poly.pdbx_strand_id
1 'polypeptide(L)'
;MIEIVDNDRCVGCDICVNVCPRDVFDSGSDGLAVIARKSDCQTCFLCELYCPVDALYVSPYAELDDEVESERLIAQNLLGSYTRNMGWHRGKMGGTDKDPTRQLRLMNR
;
A
#
# COMPACT_ATOMS: atom_id res chain seq x y z
N MET A 1 -2.90 10.83 -5.08
CA MET A 1 -3.78 9.64 -5.07
C MET A 1 -2.91 8.43 -5.42
N ILE A 2 -3.42 7.24 -5.79
CA ILE A 2 -2.52 6.19 -6.31
C ILE A 2 -1.97 6.64 -7.67
N GLU A 3 -0.65 6.73 -7.82
CA GLU A 3 -0.02 7.16 -9.08
C GLU A 3 0.65 6.01 -9.81
N ILE A 4 1.33 5.13 -9.08
CA ILE A 4 2.22 4.13 -9.69
C ILE A 4 1.97 2.72 -9.14
N VAL A 5 1.94 1.76 -10.08
CA VAL A 5 2.32 0.36 -9.88
C VAL A 5 3.58 0.13 -10.70
N ASP A 6 4.69 -0.10 -10.03
CA ASP A 6 5.98 -0.41 -10.64
C ASP A 6 5.98 -1.89 -11.06
N ASN A 7 5.89 -2.13 -12.37
CA ASN A 7 5.80 -3.48 -12.92
C ASN A 7 7.08 -4.31 -12.74
N ASP A 8 8.25 -3.67 -12.66
CA ASP A 8 9.53 -4.36 -12.45
C ASP A 8 9.65 -4.92 -11.02
N ARG A 9 8.98 -4.29 -10.06
CA ARG A 9 8.91 -4.75 -8.66
C ARG A 9 7.71 -5.63 -8.37
N CYS A 10 6.60 -5.42 -9.09
CA CYS A 10 5.35 -6.11 -8.81
C CYS A 10 5.50 -7.63 -9.01
N VAL A 11 5.08 -8.40 -8.00
CA VAL A 11 5.17 -9.88 -8.01
C VAL A 11 3.81 -10.56 -8.20
N GLY A 12 2.78 -9.81 -8.58
CA GLY A 12 1.44 -10.36 -8.86
C GLY A 12 0.77 -11.04 -7.67
N CYS A 13 0.95 -10.51 -6.45
CA CYS A 13 0.42 -11.12 -5.22
C CYS A 13 -1.03 -10.75 -4.87
N ASP A 14 -1.65 -9.82 -5.62
CA ASP A 14 -3.01 -9.31 -5.42
C ASP A 14 -3.35 -8.76 -4.02
N ILE A 15 -2.37 -8.51 -3.16
CA ILE A 15 -2.63 -7.91 -1.83
C ILE A 15 -3.27 -6.53 -1.98
N CYS A 16 -2.80 -5.71 -2.93
CA CYS A 16 -3.37 -4.39 -3.22
C CYS A 16 -4.83 -4.46 -3.67
N VAL A 17 -5.19 -5.48 -4.46
CA VAL A 17 -6.57 -5.75 -4.90
C VAL A 17 -7.45 -6.06 -3.68
N ASN A 18 -6.99 -6.95 -2.80
CA ASN A 18 -7.77 -7.41 -1.64
C ASN A 18 -7.92 -6.35 -0.53
N VAL A 19 -6.93 -5.48 -0.35
CA VAL A 19 -6.90 -4.51 0.77
C VAL A 19 -7.54 -3.16 0.41
N CYS A 20 -7.74 -2.88 -0.88
CA CYS A 20 -8.29 -1.60 -1.29
C CYS A 20 -9.80 -1.54 -0.96
N PRO A 21 -10.25 -0.63 -0.07
CA PRO A 21 -11.67 -0.57 0.32
C PRO A 21 -12.57 0.02 -0.77
N ARG A 22 -12.00 0.51 -1.88
CA ARG A 22 -12.68 1.11 -3.02
C ARG A 22 -12.45 0.36 -4.32
N ASP A 23 -11.89 -0.85 -4.22
CA ASP A 23 -11.63 -1.73 -5.36
C ASP A 23 -10.87 -1.02 -6.48
N VAL A 24 -9.85 -0.20 -6.19
CA VAL A 24 -9.16 0.61 -7.22
C VAL A 24 -8.35 -0.24 -8.21
N PHE A 25 -7.95 -1.44 -7.81
CA PHE A 25 -7.05 -2.31 -8.56
C PHE A 25 -7.79 -3.52 -9.14
N ASP A 26 -7.34 -3.96 -10.31
CA ASP A 26 -7.66 -5.27 -10.90
C ASP A 26 -6.37 -6.08 -11.09
N SER A 27 -6.50 -7.41 -11.16
CA SER A 27 -5.41 -8.28 -11.60
C SER A 27 -5.36 -8.25 -13.14
N GLY A 28 -4.24 -7.79 -13.68
CA GLY A 28 -3.95 -7.75 -15.11
C GLY A 28 -3.84 -9.15 -15.72
N SER A 29 -3.98 -9.23 -17.03
CA SER A 29 -3.86 -10.52 -17.76
C SER A 29 -2.46 -11.14 -17.68
N ASP A 30 -1.46 -10.33 -17.39
CA ASP A 30 -0.06 -10.73 -17.13
C ASP A 30 0.19 -11.11 -15.65
N GLY A 31 -0.84 -11.04 -14.81
CA GLY A 31 -0.77 -11.28 -13.37
C GLY A 31 -0.28 -10.09 -12.55
N LEU A 32 0.04 -8.95 -13.18
CA LEU A 32 0.45 -7.74 -12.45
C LEU A 32 -0.78 -6.91 -12.07
N ALA A 33 -0.70 -6.20 -10.95
CA ALA A 33 -1.79 -5.32 -10.54
C ALA A 33 -1.92 -4.12 -11.49
N VAL A 34 -3.15 -3.74 -11.83
CA VAL A 34 -3.47 -2.59 -12.69
C VAL A 34 -4.31 -1.58 -11.92
N ILE A 35 -4.01 -0.29 -12.05
CA ILE A 35 -4.86 0.79 -11.52
C ILE A 35 -6.06 0.95 -12.46
N ALA A 36 -7.18 0.33 -12.12
CA ALA A 36 -8.37 0.30 -12.97
C ALA A 36 -9.31 1.50 -12.74
N ARG A 37 -9.35 2.00 -11.50
CA ARG A 37 -10.30 3.03 -11.05
C ARG A 37 -9.60 4.11 -10.22
N LYS A 38 -8.59 4.77 -10.81
CA LYS A 38 -7.72 5.77 -10.12
C LYS A 38 -8.52 6.83 -9.35
N SER A 39 -9.60 7.34 -9.94
CA SER A 39 -10.49 8.36 -9.36
C SER A 39 -11.16 7.95 -8.05
N ASP A 40 -11.25 6.65 -7.77
CA ASP A 40 -11.94 6.15 -6.56
C ASP A 40 -10.99 6.09 -5.36
N CYS A 41 -9.69 6.28 -5.60
CA CYS A 41 -8.66 6.25 -4.57
C CYS A 41 -8.89 7.32 -3.50
N GLN A 42 -8.99 6.90 -2.25
CA GLN A 42 -9.17 7.79 -1.10
C GLN A 42 -7.83 8.20 -0.45
N THR A 43 -6.71 7.94 -1.10
CA THR A 43 -5.37 8.27 -0.59
C THR A 43 -5.13 7.71 0.83
N CYS A 44 -5.61 6.47 1.07
CA CYS A 44 -5.54 5.81 2.37
C CYS A 44 -4.21 5.05 2.62
N PHE A 45 -3.36 4.94 1.60
CA PHE A 45 -2.04 4.28 1.63
C PHE A 45 -2.02 2.78 1.97
N LEU A 46 -3.17 2.11 2.11
CA LEU A 46 -3.21 0.69 2.47
C LEU A 46 -2.48 -0.20 1.45
N CYS A 47 -2.64 0.06 0.15
CA CYS A 47 -1.96 -0.71 -0.88
C CYS A 47 -0.42 -0.56 -0.81
N GLU A 48 0.09 0.64 -0.52
CA GLU A 48 1.53 0.87 -0.31
C GLU A 48 2.01 0.21 0.99
N LEU A 49 1.24 0.33 2.07
CA LEU A 49 1.53 -0.24 3.38
C LEU A 49 1.71 -1.76 3.32
N TYR A 50 0.82 -2.44 2.60
CA TYR A 50 0.76 -3.90 2.54
C TYR A 50 1.51 -4.51 1.34
N CYS A 51 1.92 -3.73 0.34
CA CYS A 51 2.73 -4.25 -0.76
C CYS A 51 4.02 -4.88 -0.20
N PRO A 52 4.33 -6.15 -0.49
CA PRO A 52 5.50 -6.83 0.09
C PRO A 52 6.83 -6.43 -0.55
N VAL A 53 6.79 -5.73 -1.68
CA VAL A 53 7.94 -5.45 -2.57
C VAL A 53 8.07 -3.97 -2.92
N ASP A 54 7.36 -3.10 -2.19
CA ASP A 54 7.41 -1.64 -2.37
C ASP A 54 7.20 -1.23 -3.84
N ALA A 55 6.20 -1.82 -4.50
CA ALA A 55 5.87 -1.59 -5.91
C ALA A 55 4.81 -0.50 -6.11
N LEU A 56 4.16 -0.01 -5.06
CA LEU A 56 3.11 1.00 -5.18
C LEU A 56 3.57 2.34 -4.59
N TYR A 57 3.10 3.43 -5.19
CA TYR A 57 3.24 4.78 -4.65
C TYR A 57 1.93 5.54 -4.68
N VAL A 58 1.55 6.03 -3.51
CA VAL A 58 0.39 6.90 -3.33
C VAL A 58 0.89 8.32 -3.08
N SER A 59 0.58 9.27 -3.97
CA SER A 59 0.76 10.70 -3.73
C SER A 59 -0.17 11.16 -2.60
N PRO A 60 0.31 12.00 -1.66
CA PRO A 60 -0.50 12.53 -0.56
C PRO A 60 -1.57 13.53 -1.01
N TYR A 61 -1.53 13.97 -2.26
CA TYR A 61 -2.51 14.90 -2.82
C TYR A 61 -3.64 14.12 -3.51
N ALA A 62 -4.86 14.18 -2.97
CA ALA A 62 -5.98 13.38 -3.48
C ALA A 62 -6.57 13.90 -4.80
N GLU A 63 -6.42 15.19 -5.09
CA GLU A 63 -7.07 15.88 -6.21
C GLU A 63 -6.08 16.32 -7.31
N LEU A 64 -4.81 15.91 -7.20
CA LEU A 64 -3.76 16.22 -8.17
C LEU A 64 -3.37 14.94 -8.89
N ASP A 65 -3.51 14.95 -10.22
CA ASP A 65 -2.91 13.93 -11.08
C ASP A 65 -1.47 14.36 -11.33
N ASP A 66 -0.57 13.82 -10.52
CA ASP A 66 0.86 14.06 -10.67
C ASP A 66 1.38 13.12 -11.77
N GLU A 67 1.85 13.64 -12.90
CA GLU A 67 2.62 12.82 -13.86
C GLU A 67 3.98 12.48 -13.21
N VAL A 68 4.07 11.28 -12.62
CA VAL A 68 5.27 10.79 -11.93
C VAL A 68 5.80 9.53 -12.59
N GLU A 69 7.12 9.50 -12.82
CA GLU A 69 7.83 8.33 -13.33
C GLU A 69 8.42 7.49 -12.20
N SER A 70 8.39 6.17 -12.36
CA SER A 70 8.88 5.21 -11.36
C SER A 70 10.35 5.44 -11.01
N GLU A 71 11.21 5.71 -12.00
CA GLU A 71 12.66 5.92 -11.80
C GLU A 71 12.92 7.11 -10.88
N ARG A 72 12.15 8.19 -11.02
CA ARG A 72 12.26 9.36 -10.15
C ARG A 72 11.88 9.02 -8.71
N LEU A 73 10.78 8.28 -8.53
CA LEU A 73 10.33 7.85 -7.20
C LEU A 73 11.36 6.92 -6.54
N ILE A 74 11.99 6.03 -7.32
CA ILE A 74 13.06 5.16 -6.85
C ILE A 74 14.28 5.99 -6.44
N ALA A 75 14.73 6.92 -7.28
CA ALA A 75 15.87 7.79 -7.00
C ALA A 75 15.67 8.64 -5.74
N GLN A 76 14.42 9.04 -5.46
CA GLN A 76 14.04 9.78 -4.25
C GLN A 76 13.72 8.87 -3.06
N ASN A 77 13.84 7.55 -3.22
CA ASN A 77 13.50 6.55 -2.21
C ASN A 77 12.05 6.70 -1.69
N LEU A 78 11.11 7.02 -2.59
CA LEU A 78 9.69 7.23 -2.28
C LEU A 78 8.85 5.96 -2.39
N LEU A 79 9.21 5.00 -3.24
CA LEU A 79 8.53 3.71 -3.28
C LEU A 79 8.64 2.98 -1.93
N GLY A 80 7.49 2.67 -1.31
CA GLY A 80 7.40 2.08 0.04
C GLY A 80 7.80 3.02 1.18
N SER A 81 7.94 4.31 0.91
CA SER A 81 8.34 5.28 1.94
C SER A 81 7.30 5.40 3.04
N TYR A 82 6.01 5.26 2.72
CA TYR A 82 4.94 5.30 3.71
C TYR A 82 5.12 4.21 4.77
N THR A 83 5.31 2.95 4.35
CA THR A 83 5.55 1.80 5.22
C THR A 83 6.74 2.02 6.15
N ARG A 84 7.86 2.51 5.58
CA ARG A 84 9.09 2.82 6.35
C ARG A 84 8.84 3.90 7.39
N ASN A 85 8.17 4.99 7.00
CA ASN A 85 7.90 6.13 7.88
C ASN A 85 6.94 5.79 9.02
N MET A 86 5.98 4.90 8.78
CA MET A 86 5.07 4.41 9.81
C MET A 86 5.75 3.48 10.83
N GLY A 87 7.03 3.11 10.61
CA GLY A 87 7.69 2.07 11.40
C GLY A 87 7.00 0.71 11.26
N TRP A 88 6.26 0.50 10.17
CA TRP A 88 5.51 -0.72 9.96
C TRP A 88 6.46 -1.84 9.54
N HIS A 89 6.71 -2.75 10.48
CA HIS A 89 7.38 -4.00 10.19
C HIS A 89 6.31 -5.02 9.82
N ARG A 90 6.23 -5.39 8.53
CA ARG A 90 5.29 -6.40 8.02
C ARG A 90 5.26 -7.59 8.97
N GLY A 91 4.12 -7.77 9.63
CA GLY A 91 4.03 -8.50 10.89
C GLY A 91 4.56 -9.93 10.78
N LYS A 92 5.28 -10.36 11.81
CA LYS A 92 5.41 -11.78 12.14
C LYS A 92 4.16 -12.19 12.92
N MET A 93 3.74 -13.45 12.80
CA MET A 93 2.65 -13.97 13.63
C MET A 93 3.02 -13.86 15.11
N GLY A 94 2.14 -13.28 15.94
CA GLY A 94 2.40 -12.97 17.36
C GLY A 94 2.86 -11.52 17.60
N GLY A 95 2.78 -11.03 18.84
CA GLY A 95 3.20 -9.67 19.22
C GLY A 95 2.07 -8.79 19.78
N THR A 96 0.81 -9.07 19.43
CA THR A 96 -0.34 -8.37 20.02
C THR A 96 -0.59 -8.80 21.46
N ASP A 97 -0.02 -9.91 21.94
CA ASP A 97 -0.07 -10.38 23.33
C ASP A 97 0.51 -9.37 24.33
N LYS A 98 1.45 -8.54 23.88
CA LYS A 98 2.03 -7.46 24.66
C LYS A 98 1.42 -6.09 24.36
N ASP A 99 0.47 -6.01 23.41
CA ASP A 99 -0.20 -4.76 23.09
C ASP A 99 -1.07 -4.30 24.27
N PRO A 100 -0.80 -3.14 24.88
CA PRO A 100 -1.54 -2.66 26.04
C PRO A 100 -3.03 -2.43 25.74
N THR A 101 -3.36 -1.99 24.52
CA THR A 101 -4.74 -1.77 24.08
C THR A 101 -5.50 -3.11 24.01
N ARG A 102 -4.85 -4.17 23.51
CA ARG A 102 -5.43 -5.52 23.53
C ARG A 102 -5.66 -6.00 24.96
N GLN A 103 -4.67 -5.86 25.85
CA GLN A 103 -4.79 -6.31 27.24
C GLN A 103 -5.93 -5.59 27.99
N LEU A 104 -6.05 -4.27 27.84
CA LEU A 104 -7.15 -3.49 28.42
C LEU A 104 -8.53 -3.95 27.92
N ARG A 105 -8.67 -4.22 26.62
CA ARG A 105 -9.94 -4.71 26.04
C ARG A 105 -10.32 -6.11 26.51
N LEU A 106 -9.34 -6.95 26.84
CA LEU A 106 -9.56 -8.28 27.40
C LEU A 106 -9.93 -8.23 28.89
N MET A 107 -9.37 -7.28 29.64
CA MET A 107 -9.67 -7.08 31.07
C MET A 107 -11.07 -6.54 31.33
N ASN A 108 -11.66 -5.81 30.37
CA ASN A 108 -12.98 -5.19 30.47
C ASN A 108 -14.08 -5.99 29.75
N ARG A 109 -13.89 -7.30 29.58
CA ARG A 109 -14.82 -8.24 28.96
C ARG A 109 -15.19 -9.33 29.96
#